data_AF-A0A968DN95-F1
#
_entry.id   AF-A0A968DN95-F1
#
_cell.length_a   1.000
_cell.length_b   1.000
_cell.length_c   1.000
_cell.angle_alpha   90.00
_cell.angle_beta   90.00
_cell.angle_gamma   90.00
#
_symmetry.space_group_name_H-M   'P 1'
#
loop_
_entity.id
_entity.type
_entity.pdbx_description
1 polymer ?
#
loop_
_entity_poly.entity_id
_entity_poly.type
_entity_poly.pdbx_seq_one_letter_code
_entity_poly.pdbx_strand_id
1 'polypeptide(L)'
;MNERGDIIWASSNSGGYQVTLYDGSTGQQSALSPPIPGIPYMDINNNGDVVWQGNDSNDNEIFLYHSSSQQIEQLTNNSIHDSTPKINDNGIIVWITGSGNGTELYRYDTNTSAGTQITNNSVADFELTLNDQGDMAWLSNDGDME
;
A
#
# COMPACT_ATOMS: atom_id res chain seq x y z
N MET A 1 5.13 10.50 6.55
CA MET A 1 5.57 10.49 7.96
C MET A 1 4.33 10.40 8.81
N ASN A 2 4.38 9.69 9.93
CA ASN A 2 3.24 9.56 10.85
C ASN A 2 3.40 10.48 12.07
N GLU A 3 2.42 10.49 12.97
CA GLU A 3 2.41 11.30 14.20
C GLU A 3 3.45 10.84 15.23
N ARG A 4 3.95 9.60 15.13
CA ARG A 4 5.04 9.08 15.97
C ARG A 4 6.42 9.62 15.56
N GLY A 5 6.49 10.32 14.43
CA GLY A 5 7.75 10.78 13.84
C GLY A 5 8.44 9.72 12.98
N ASP A 6 7.76 8.60 12.68
CA ASP A 6 8.25 7.60 11.76
C ASP A 6 8.19 8.16 10.32
N ILE A 7 9.22 7.87 9.54
CA ILE A 7 9.34 8.35 8.16
C ILE A 7 9.62 7.17 7.26
N ILE A 8 8.89 7.09 6.15
CA ILE A 8 9.17 6.17 5.06
C ILE A 8 9.68 6.93 3.85
N TRP A 9 10.66 6.35 3.15
CA TRP A 9 11.14 6.86 1.87
C TRP A 9 11.64 5.75 0.97
N ALA A 10 11.66 6.05 -0.32
CA ALA A 10 12.32 5.25 -1.34
C ALA A 10 13.68 5.86 -1.64
N SER A 11 14.76 5.08 -1.50
CA SER A 11 16.12 5.51 -1.85
C SER A 11 16.63 4.76 -3.08
N SER A 12 17.29 5.47 -4.00
CA SER A 12 17.86 4.86 -5.21
C SER A 12 19.18 4.16 -4.90
N ASN A 13 19.27 2.88 -5.25
CA ASN A 13 20.47 2.05 -5.18
C ASN A 13 20.81 1.51 -6.58
N SER A 14 21.98 0.89 -6.75
CA SER A 14 22.46 0.39 -8.06
C SER A 14 21.55 -0.65 -8.74
N GLY A 15 20.51 -1.14 -8.05
CA GLY A 15 19.54 -2.12 -8.56
C GLY A 15 18.08 -1.66 -8.55
N GLY A 16 17.77 -0.41 -8.19
CA GLY A 16 16.39 0.09 -8.09
C GLY A 16 16.15 0.97 -6.87
N TYR A 17 14.90 1.09 -6.45
CA TYR A 17 14.48 1.84 -5.27
C TYR A 17 14.26 0.90 -4.09
N GLN A 18 14.72 1.26 -2.90
CA GLN A 18 14.51 0.48 -1.68
C GLN A 18 13.61 1.25 -0.70
N VAL A 19 12.57 0.59 -0.19
CA VAL A 19 11.70 1.12 0.87
C VAL A 19 12.44 1.06 2.19
N THR A 20 12.57 2.22 2.84
CA THR A 20 13.25 2.37 4.13
C THR A 20 12.33 3.02 5.14
N LEU A 21 12.33 2.50 6.37
CA LEU A 21 11.63 3.05 7.52
C LEU A 21 12.66 3.64 8.50
N TYR A 22 12.44 4.88 8.92
CA TYR A 22 13.06 5.48 10.10
C TYR A 22 12.05 5.47 11.23
N ASP A 23 12.43 4.87 12.35
CA ASP A 23 11.66 4.89 13.59
C ASP A 23 12.00 6.15 14.38
N GLY A 24 11.02 7.05 14.52
CA GLY A 24 11.20 8.33 15.18
C GLY A 24 11.45 8.22 16.69
N SER A 25 11.03 7.11 17.30
CA SER A 25 11.19 6.85 18.72
C SER A 25 12.56 6.29 19.09
N THR A 26 13.17 5.50 18.20
CA THR A 26 14.47 4.85 18.44
C THR A 26 15.62 5.46 17.64
N GLY A 27 15.30 6.25 16.61
CA GLY A 27 16.26 6.78 15.65
C GLY A 27 16.88 5.71 14.74
N GLN A 28 16.35 4.49 14.73
CA GLN A 28 16.85 3.39 13.91
C GLN A 28 16.31 3.45 12.49
N GLN A 29 17.07 2.92 11.54
CA GLN A 29 16.65 2.75 10.15
C GLN A 29 16.60 1.27 9.79
N SER A 30 15.53 0.88 9.11
CA SER A 30 15.30 -0.49 8.64
C SER A 30 14.95 -0.50 7.16
N ALA A 31 15.64 -1.33 6.38
CA ALA A 31 15.25 -1.61 5.01
C ALA A 31 14.08 -2.61 5.01
N LEU A 32 12.93 -2.19 4.48
CA LEU A 32 11.73 -3.03 4.43
C LEU A 32 11.65 -3.87 3.15
N SER A 33 12.38 -3.50 2.10
CA SER A 33 12.39 -4.23 0.83
C SER A 33 13.80 -4.40 0.27
N PRO A 34 14.04 -5.38 -0.62
CA PRO A 34 15.16 -5.29 -1.56
C PRO A 34 14.97 -4.11 -2.53
N PRO A 35 16.00 -3.72 -3.31
CA PRO A 35 15.82 -2.78 -4.42
C PRO A 35 14.82 -3.33 -5.45
N ILE A 36 13.80 -2.53 -5.77
CA ILE A 36 12.75 -2.85 -6.74
C ILE A 36 12.76 -1.85 -7.90
N PRO A 37 12.35 -2.25 -9.12
CA PRO A 37 12.22 -1.33 -10.24
C PRO A 37 11.13 -0.27 -10.01
N GLY A 38 11.40 0.98 -10.40
CA GLY A 38 10.45 2.08 -10.28
C GLY A 38 10.32 2.64 -8.87
N ILE A 39 9.79 3.87 -8.75
CA ILE A 39 9.50 4.48 -7.45
C ILE A 39 8.21 3.84 -6.91
N PRO A 40 8.23 3.19 -5.74
CA PRO A 40 7.03 2.54 -5.20
C PRO A 40 6.04 3.56 -4.65
N TYR A 41 4.75 3.24 -4.80
CA TYR A 41 3.71 3.81 -3.95
C TYR A 41 3.80 3.17 -2.57
N MET A 42 3.74 3.99 -1.53
CA MET A 42 3.90 3.58 -0.14
C MET A 42 3.05 4.45 0.77
N ASP A 43 2.67 3.90 1.93
CA ASP A 43 1.95 4.64 2.98
C ASP A 43 2.29 4.10 4.38
N ILE A 44 2.10 4.93 5.41
CA ILE A 44 2.37 4.57 6.81
C ILE A 44 1.27 5.14 7.72
N ASN A 45 0.75 4.31 8.64
CA ASN A 45 -0.23 4.75 9.64
C ASN A 45 0.45 5.19 10.96
N ASN A 46 -0.33 5.71 11.90
CA ASN A 46 0.16 6.15 13.22
C ASN A 46 0.51 5.00 14.17
N ASN A 47 0.15 3.75 13.83
CA ASN A 47 0.66 2.58 14.55
C ASN A 47 2.09 2.22 14.10
N GLY A 48 2.55 2.76 12.96
CA GLY A 48 3.86 2.48 12.36
C GLY A 48 3.84 1.31 11.39
N ASP A 49 2.66 0.79 11.04
CA ASP A 49 2.51 -0.20 9.98
C ASP A 49 2.72 0.48 8.63
N VAL A 50 3.45 -0.20 7.74
CA VAL A 50 3.83 0.35 6.43
C VAL A 50 3.30 -0.54 5.34
N VAL A 51 2.62 0.04 4.36
CA VAL A 51 2.23 -0.64 3.13
C VAL A 51 2.99 -0.10 1.94
N TRP A 52 3.35 -0.98 1.01
CA TRP A 52 3.97 -0.56 -0.23
C TRP A 52 3.65 -1.52 -1.37
N GLN A 53 3.78 -0.98 -2.57
CA GLN A 53 3.81 -1.77 -3.79
C GLN A 53 5.24 -2.26 -4.04
N GLY A 54 5.41 -3.56 -4.17
CA GLY A 54 6.66 -4.22 -4.56
C GLY A 54 6.53 -4.92 -5.91
N ASN A 55 7.65 -5.37 -6.47
CA ASN A 55 7.68 -6.19 -7.69
C ASN A 55 8.19 -7.59 -7.34
N ASP A 56 7.47 -8.62 -7.77
CA ASP A 56 7.79 -10.03 -7.47
C ASP A 56 8.51 -10.77 -8.62
N SER A 57 9.01 -10.01 -9.61
CA SER A 57 9.60 -10.42 -10.90
C SER A 57 8.64 -10.56 -12.08
N ASN A 58 7.32 -10.58 -11.86
CA ASN A 58 6.34 -10.62 -12.95
C ASN A 58 5.47 -9.36 -12.96
N ASP A 59 4.90 -9.04 -11.81
CA ASP A 59 3.92 -7.98 -11.63
C ASP A 59 4.12 -7.26 -10.31
N ASN A 60 3.16 -6.40 -9.98
CA ASN A 60 3.24 -5.55 -8.81
C ASN A 60 2.31 -6.14 -7.75
N GLU A 61 2.79 -6.19 -6.52
CA GLU A 61 2.10 -6.82 -5.41
C GLU A 61 2.13 -5.90 -4.19
N ILE A 62 1.14 -6.02 -3.30
CA ILE A 62 1.04 -5.24 -2.06
C ILE A 62 1.72 -6.01 -0.93
N PHE A 63 2.59 -5.30 -0.23
CA PHE A 63 3.28 -5.78 0.96
C PHE A 63 2.91 -4.93 2.17
N LEU A 64 2.90 -5.56 3.34
CA LEU A 64 2.61 -4.96 4.63
C LEU A 64 3.74 -5.29 5.61
N TYR A 65 4.27 -4.27 6.27
CA TYR A 65 5.11 -4.40 7.44
C TYR A 65 4.27 -4.13 8.69
N HIS A 66 4.22 -5.12 9.57
CA HIS A 66 3.56 -5.05 10.86
C HIS A 66 4.54 -4.50 11.90
N SER A 67 4.31 -3.28 12.40
CA SER A 67 5.21 -2.66 13.39
C SER A 67 5.26 -3.45 14.70
N SER A 68 4.10 -3.99 15.10
CA SER A 68 3.94 -4.74 16.35
C SER A 68 4.76 -6.04 16.41
N SER A 69 4.88 -6.74 15.28
CA SER A 69 5.58 -8.03 15.18
C SER A 69 6.92 -7.95 14.45
N GLN A 70 7.22 -6.80 13.84
CA GLN A 70 8.36 -6.56 12.97
C GLN A 70 8.45 -7.58 11.81
N GLN A 71 7.30 -8.05 11.33
CA GLN A 71 7.20 -9.00 10.21
C GLN A 71 6.72 -8.32 8.94
N ILE A 72 7.15 -8.87 7.81
CA ILE A 72 6.67 -8.48 6.48
C ILE A 72 5.75 -9.58 5.96
N GLU A 73 4.59 -9.18 5.45
CA GLU A 73 3.59 -10.02 4.82
C GLU A 73 3.39 -9.55 3.37
N GLN A 74 3.31 -10.51 2.45
CA GLN A 74 2.88 -10.25 1.09
C GLN A 74 1.36 -10.47 1.02
N LEU A 75 0.59 -9.39 0.87
CA LEU A 75 -0.87 -9.43 0.91
C LEU A 75 -1.47 -9.97 -0.38
N THR A 76 -0.83 -9.68 -1.51
CA THR A 76 -1.25 -10.13 -2.83
C THR A 76 -0.13 -10.93 -3.49
N ASN A 77 -0.50 -12.04 -4.14
CA ASN A 77 0.41 -12.91 -4.88
C ASN A 77 -0.40 -13.62 -5.95
N ASN A 78 -0.51 -12.97 -7.11
CA ASN A 78 -1.36 -13.40 -8.17
C ASN A 78 -0.75 -13.06 -9.54
N SER A 79 -1.56 -12.76 -10.55
CA SER A 79 -1.06 -12.45 -11.90
C SER A 79 -1.65 -11.14 -12.42
N ILE A 80 -2.11 -10.30 -11.51
CA ILE A 80 -2.77 -9.02 -11.75
C ILE A 80 -1.95 -7.98 -10.99
N HIS A 81 -1.66 -6.87 -11.66
CA HIS A 81 -0.97 -5.77 -11.02
C HIS A 81 -1.80 -5.18 -9.88
N ASP A 82 -1.27 -5.22 -8.67
CA ASP A 82 -1.79 -4.53 -7.50
C ASP A 82 -0.91 -3.30 -7.17
N SER A 83 -1.53 -2.16 -6.90
CA SER A 83 -0.83 -0.88 -6.83
C SER A 83 -1.50 0.17 -5.95
N THR A 84 -0.78 1.26 -5.67
CA THR A 84 -1.27 2.43 -4.91
C THR A 84 -1.91 2.09 -3.55
N PRO A 85 -1.24 1.29 -2.70
CA PRO A 85 -1.83 0.95 -1.41
C PRO A 85 -1.95 2.16 -0.48
N LYS A 86 -2.98 2.17 0.35
CA LYS A 86 -3.20 3.08 1.47
C LYS A 86 -3.54 2.29 2.73
N ILE A 87 -3.18 2.83 3.88
CA ILE A 87 -3.48 2.23 5.19
C ILE A 87 -3.96 3.30 6.17
N ASN A 88 -4.97 2.99 6.97
CA ASN A 88 -5.43 3.86 8.06
C ASN A 88 -5.02 3.34 9.44
N ASP A 89 -5.31 4.12 10.49
CA ASP A 89 -4.95 3.78 11.87
C ASP A 89 -5.74 2.59 12.44
N ASN A 90 -6.83 2.21 11.80
CA ASN A 90 -7.63 1.03 12.16
C ASN A 90 -7.14 -0.26 11.47
N GLY A 91 -6.07 -0.19 10.67
CA GLY A 91 -5.53 -1.36 9.98
C GLY A 91 -6.32 -1.75 8.73
N ILE A 92 -7.13 -0.83 8.19
CA ILE A 92 -7.76 -1.02 6.89
C ILE A 92 -6.75 -0.65 5.82
N ILE A 93 -6.56 -1.56 4.88
CA ILE A 93 -5.67 -1.41 3.73
C ILE A 93 -6.52 -1.45 2.48
N VAL A 94 -6.26 -0.55 1.56
CA VAL A 94 -6.96 -0.48 0.27
C VAL A 94 -5.96 -0.31 -0.85
N TRP A 95 -6.24 -0.88 -2.02
CA TRP A 95 -5.38 -0.77 -3.19
C TRP A 95 -6.17 -0.88 -4.49
N ILE A 96 -5.50 -0.52 -5.58
CA ILE A 96 -6.00 -0.69 -6.95
C ILE A 96 -5.46 -1.98 -7.51
N THR A 97 -6.33 -2.85 -8.02
CA THR A 97 -5.98 -4.09 -8.71
C THR A 97 -6.36 -3.98 -10.18
N GLY A 98 -5.55 -4.50 -11.10
CA GLY A 98 -5.84 -4.50 -12.53
C GLY A 98 -4.95 -3.58 -13.36
N SER A 99 -5.35 -3.32 -14.60
CA SER A 99 -4.59 -2.45 -15.50
C SER A 99 -5.47 -1.79 -16.55
N GLY A 100 -5.04 -0.63 -17.05
CA GLY A 100 -5.76 0.11 -18.09
C GLY A 100 -7.16 0.52 -17.64
N ASN A 101 -8.18 0.12 -18.40
CA ASN A 101 -9.58 0.46 -18.11
C ASN A 101 -10.29 -0.54 -17.18
N GLY A 102 -9.59 -1.57 -16.69
CA GLY A 102 -10.14 -2.58 -15.79
C GLY A 102 -9.46 -2.56 -14.43
N THR A 103 -9.23 -1.36 -13.89
CA THR A 103 -8.70 -1.20 -12.54
C THR A 103 -9.85 -1.11 -11.54
N GLU A 104 -9.80 -1.94 -10.51
CA GLU A 104 -10.80 -2.07 -9.47
C GLU A 104 -10.18 -1.81 -8.09
N LEU A 105 -11.02 -1.53 -7.10
CA LEU A 105 -10.62 -1.30 -5.72
C LEU A 105 -10.79 -2.56 -4.88
N TYR A 106 -9.81 -2.80 -4.03
CA TYR A 106 -9.81 -3.89 -3.07
C TYR A 106 -9.55 -3.36 -1.66
N ARG A 107 -10.17 -3.99 -0.67
CA ARG A 107 -10.02 -3.67 0.75
C ARG A 107 -9.61 -4.91 1.53
N TYR A 108 -8.70 -4.73 2.47
CA TYR A 108 -8.26 -5.72 3.44
C TYR A 108 -8.31 -5.15 4.85
N ASP A 109 -8.70 -5.96 5.82
CA ASP A 109 -8.73 -5.59 7.24
C ASP A 109 -7.75 -6.48 8.00
N THR A 110 -6.67 -5.89 8.53
CA THR A 110 -5.61 -6.63 9.21
C THR A 110 -6.07 -7.30 10.52
N ASN A 111 -7.16 -6.83 11.14
CA ASN A 111 -7.68 -7.39 12.38
C ASN A 111 -8.45 -8.68 12.15
N THR A 112 -9.03 -8.84 10.96
CA THR A 112 -9.85 -10.00 10.60
C THR A 112 -9.20 -10.90 9.55
N SER A 113 -8.10 -10.43 8.93
CA SER A 113 -7.46 -11.04 7.77
C SER A 113 -8.44 -11.30 6.61
N ALA A 114 -9.45 -10.44 6.47
CA ALA A 114 -10.49 -10.57 5.45
C ALA A 114 -10.25 -9.58 4.30
N GLY A 115 -10.22 -10.12 3.07
CA GLY A 115 -10.17 -9.36 1.83
C GLY A 115 -11.56 -9.24 1.18
N THR A 116 -11.87 -8.09 0.60
CA THR A 116 -13.11 -7.86 -0.15
C THR A 116 -12.87 -6.92 -1.32
N GLN A 117 -13.29 -7.32 -2.51
CA GLN A 117 -13.34 -6.46 -3.68
C GLN A 117 -14.46 -5.42 -3.51
N ILE A 118 -14.12 -4.14 -3.66
CA ILE A 118 -15.03 -3.00 -3.43
C ILE A 118 -15.73 -2.61 -4.72
N THR A 119 -14.99 -2.45 -5.81
CA THR A 119 -15.55 -2.19 -7.14
C THR A 119 -15.35 -3.41 -8.04
N ASN A 120 -16.32 -3.65 -8.92
CA ASN A 120 -16.23 -4.65 -9.99
C ASN A 120 -17.06 -4.15 -11.17
N ASN A 121 -16.48 -3.26 -11.97
CA ASN A 121 -17.18 -2.59 -13.05
C ASN A 121 -16.31 -2.54 -14.33
N SER A 122 -16.58 -1.61 -15.24
CA SER A 122 -15.82 -1.47 -16.50
C SER A 122 -15.16 -0.10 -16.62
N VAL A 123 -14.96 0.55 -15.48
CA VAL A 123 -14.47 1.91 -15.32
C VAL A 123 -13.22 1.83 -14.46
N ALA A 124 -12.18 2.56 -14.86
CA ALA A 124 -10.97 2.62 -14.07
C ALA A 124 -11.19 3.53 -12.85
N ASP A 125 -10.89 2.99 -11.66
CA ASP A 125 -10.83 3.75 -10.41
C ASP A 125 -9.39 4.20 -10.09
N PHE A 126 -9.21 5.44 -9.62
CA PHE A 126 -7.92 6.06 -9.29
C PHE A 126 -8.03 7.13 -8.18
N GLU A 127 -6.89 7.68 -7.72
CA GLU A 127 -6.82 8.73 -6.67
C GLU A 127 -7.53 8.39 -5.36
N LEU A 128 -7.26 7.19 -4.86
CA LEU A 128 -7.81 6.65 -3.63
C LEU A 128 -7.40 7.43 -2.37
N THR A 129 -8.38 7.80 -1.57
CA THR A 129 -8.21 8.28 -0.19
C THR A 129 -8.93 7.34 0.77
N LEU A 130 -8.41 7.23 2.00
CA LEU A 130 -8.98 6.42 3.07
C LEU A 130 -8.89 7.24 4.36
N ASN A 131 -9.99 7.35 5.09
CA ASN A 131 -10.01 7.97 6.42
C ASN A 131 -9.96 6.90 7.52
N ASP A 132 -9.79 7.33 8.77
CA ASP A 132 -9.74 6.40 9.92
C ASP A 132 -11.08 5.72 10.20
N GLN A 133 -12.21 6.27 9.77
CA GLN A 133 -13.52 5.58 9.87
C GLN A 133 -13.65 4.44 8.86
N GLY A 134 -12.71 4.31 7.91
CA GLY A 134 -12.74 3.33 6.84
C GLY A 134 -13.53 3.80 5.63
N ASP A 135 -13.96 5.07 5.60
CA ASP A 135 -14.57 5.66 4.42
C ASP A 135 -13.49 5.89 3.38
N MET A 136 -13.82 5.57 2.14
CA MET A 136 -12.96 5.74 0.99
C MET A 136 -13.58 6.79 0.08
N ALA A 137 -12.73 7.51 -0.65
CA ALA A 137 -13.16 8.27 -1.82
C ALA A 137 -12.19 8.01 -2.96
N TRP A 138 -12.70 7.86 -4.17
CA TRP A 138 -11.91 7.65 -5.38
C TRP A 138 -12.53 8.40 -6.57
N LEU A 139 -11.71 8.60 -7.60
CA LEU A 139 -12.16 9.08 -8.89
C LEU A 139 -12.34 7.90 -9.83
N SER A 140 -13.47 7.88 -10.53
CA SER A 140 -13.72 6.94 -11.62
C SER A 140 -13.65 7.66 -12.97
N ASN A 141 -13.25 6.93 -14.02
CA ASN A 141 -13.14 7.48 -15.38
C ASN A 141 -14.49 7.91 -16.01
N ASP A 142 -15.62 7.65 -15.36
CA ASP A 142 -16.93 8.21 -15.72
C ASP A 142 -17.12 9.67 -15.24
N GLY A 143 -16.17 10.20 -14.46
CA GLY A 143 -16.14 11.58 -14.02
C GLY A 143 -16.82 11.84 -12.68
N ASP A 144 -17.31 10.78 -12.01
CA ASP A 144 -17.90 10.88 -10.69
C ASP A 144 -16.84 10.65 -9.59
N MET A 145 -17.04 11.31 -8.45
CA MET A 145 -16.40 10.92 -7.18
C MET A 145 -17.38 10.00 -6.46
N GLU A 146 -16.92 8.80 -6.11
CA GLU A 146 -17.67 7.86 -5.27
C GLU A 146 -17.14 7.82 -3.83
#